data_AF-A0A964L559-F1
#
_entry.id   AF-A0A964L559-F1
#
_cell.length_a   1.000
_cell.length_b   1.000
_cell.length_c   1.000
_cell.angle_alpha   90.00
_cell.angle_beta   90.00
_cell.angle_gamma   90.00
#
_symmetry.space_group_name_H-M   'P 1'
#
loop_
_entity.id
_entity.type
_entity.pdbx_description
1 polymer ?
#
loop_
_entity_poly.entity_id
_entity_poly.type
_entity_poly.pdbx_seq_one_letter_code
_entity_poly.pdbx_strand_id
1 'polypeptide(L)' 'LLRNNMVVFTGELESLKRFKDDAKEVKESFECGLNIKNYSDIQEGDLLEFYEIREVARTL' A
#
# COMPACT_ATOMS: atom_id res chain seq x y z
N LEU A 1 -3.27 6.41 1.98
CA LEU A 1 -3.77 6.03 3.32
C LEU A 1 -4.85 7.01 3.72
N LEU A 2 -6.04 6.49 3.99
CA LEU A 2 -7.18 7.22 4.50
C LEU A 2 -7.47 6.78 5.93
N ARG A 3 -7.73 7.76 6.80
CA ARG A 3 -8.22 7.53 8.16
C ARG A 3 -9.49 8.34 8.34
N ASN A 4 -10.60 7.72 8.72
CA ASN A 4 -11.89 8.40 8.91
C ASN A 4 -12.30 9.28 7.71
N ASN A 5 -12.18 8.76 6.49
CA ASN A 5 -12.46 9.48 5.23
C ASN A 5 -11.56 10.69 4.94
N MET A 6 -10.49 10.89 5.72
CA MET A 6 -9.51 11.95 5.49
C MET A 6 -8.23 11.36 4.89
N VAL A 7 -7.70 12.01 3.85
CA VAL A 7 -6.41 11.64 3.26
C VAL A 7 -5.30 12.03 4.23
N VAL A 8 -4.71 11.05 4.91
CA VAL A 8 -3.61 11.29 5.85
C VAL A 8 -2.28 11.27 5.12
N PHE A 9 -2.12 10.35 4.18
CA PHE A 9 -0.87 10.19 3.44
C PHE A 9 -1.11 9.72 2.00
N THR A 10 -0.39 10.35 1.08
CA THR A 10 -0.34 9.99 -0.35
C THR A 10 1.12 9.91 -0.78
N GLY A 11 1.53 8.74 -1.25
CA GLY A 11 2.88 8.49 -1.70
C GLY A 11 3.02 7.05 -2.18
N GLU A 12 4.25 6.66 -2.50
CA GLU A 12 4.56 5.32 -2.97
C GLU A 12 4.81 4.37 -1.79
N LEU A 13 4.38 3.11 -1.94
CA LEU A 13 4.79 2.03 -1.04
C LEU A 13 6.31 1.85 -1.19
N GLU A 14 7.04 1.91 -0.08
CA GLU A 14 8.50 1.76 -0.10
C GLU A 14 8.90 0.28 -0.14
N SER A 15 8.26 -0.54 0.68
CA SER A 15 8.63 -1.94 0.85
C SER A 15 7.48 -2.74 1.44
N LEU A 16 7.41 -4.02 1.08
CA LEU A 16 6.52 -4.96 1.72
C LEU A 16 7.35 -6.14 2.23
N LYS A 17 7.40 -6.28 3.54
CA LYS A 17 8.29 -7.19 4.25
C LYS A 17 7.48 -8.19 5.05
N ARG A 18 7.71 -9.48 4.81
CA ARG A 18 7.02 -10.55 5.52
C ARG A 18 8.02 -11.24 6.44
N PHE A 19 8.02 -10.87 7.72
CA PHE A 19 8.84 -11.44 8.80
C PHE A 19 10.37 -11.40 8.56
N LYS A 20 10.88 -12.24 7.66
CA LYS A 20 12.30 -12.39 7.31
C LYS A 20 12.57 -12.44 5.80
N ASP A 21 11.53 -12.48 4.98
CA ASP A 21 11.63 -12.51 3.52
C ASP A 21 10.93 -11.29 2.91
N ASP A 22 11.60 -10.66 1.94
CA ASP A 22 11.03 -9.60 1.13
C ASP A 22 9.98 -10.22 0.19
N ALA A 23 8.72 -9.80 0.32
CA ALA A 23 7.61 -10.37 -0.43
C ALA A 23 7.18 -9.38 -1.52
N LYS A 24 7.25 -9.79 -2.78
CA LYS A 24 6.76 -8.96 -3.91
C LYS A 24 5.24 -8.85 -3.94
N GLU A 25 4.53 -9.88 -3.48
CA GLU A 25 3.07 -9.93 -3.44
C GLU A 25 2.65 -10.66 -2.17
N VAL A 26 1.73 -10.08 -1.39
CA VAL A 26 1.09 -10.75 -0.27
C VAL A 26 -0.37 -10.93 -0.58
N LYS A 27 -0.84 -12.18 -0.46
CA LYS A 27 -2.26 -12.48 -0.58
C LYS A 27 -2.99 -11.87 0.60
N GLU A 28 -4.17 -11.32 0.31
CA GLU A 28 -5.24 -11.09 1.28
C GLU A 28 -5.33 -12.28 2.25
N SER A 29 -5.36 -12.01 3.56
CA SER A 29 -5.34 -12.96 4.71
C SER A 29 -3.99 -13.26 5.39
N PHE A 30 -2.86 -12.71 4.95
CA PHE A 30 -1.57 -12.90 5.64
C PHE A 30 -1.07 -11.62 6.33
N GLU A 31 -0.54 -11.77 7.54
CA GLU A 31 0.16 -10.69 8.23
C GLU A 31 1.46 -10.34 7.48
N CYS A 32 1.53 -9.11 6.98
CA CYS A 32 2.68 -8.54 6.33
C CYS A 32 2.98 -7.15 6.89
N GLY A 33 4.26 -6.83 7.04
CA GLY A 33 4.70 -5.46 7.31
C GLY A 33 4.76 -4.70 5.99
N LEU A 34 4.09 -3.56 5.93
CA LEU A 34 4.17 -2.63 4.82
C LEU A 34 4.87 -1.36 5.30
N ASN A 35 5.85 -0.90 4.54
CA ASN A 35 6.55 0.34 4.77
C ASN A 35 6.20 1.31 3.66
N ILE A 36 5.81 2.52 4.02
CA ILE A 36 5.48 3.58 3.08
C ILE A 36 6.61 4.60 3.11
N LYS A 37 6.99 5.13 1.94
CA LYS A 37 8.14 6.03 1.83
C LYS A 37 7.85 7.33 2.58
N ASN A 38 8.62 7.64 3.62
CA ASN A 38 8.39 8.75 4.57
C ASN A 38 7.11 8.63 5.43
N TYR A 39 6.60 7.41 5.66
CA TYR A 39 5.44 7.23 6.52
C TYR A 39 5.49 5.90 7.29
N SER A 40 5.59 6.00 8.62
CA SER A 40 5.69 4.84 9.53
C SER A 40 4.63 4.82 10.63
N ASP A 41 3.70 5.77 10.63
CA ASP A 41 2.66 5.91 11.67
C ASP A 41 1.32 5.28 11.23
N ILE A 42 1.37 4.00 10.87
CA ILE A 42 0.17 3.23 10.49
C ILE A 42 -0.48 2.72 11.78
N GLN A 43 -1.77 2.96 11.94
CA GLN A 43 -2.56 2.49 13.07
C GLN A 43 -3.70 1.59 12.61
N GLU A 44 -4.21 0.80 13.55
CA GLU A 44 -5.38 -0.04 13.34
C GLU A 44 -6.59 0.84 12.99
N GLY A 45 -7.22 0.57 11.85
CA GLY A 45 -8.33 1.38 11.31
C GLY A 45 -7.96 2.26 10.11
N ASP A 46 -6.70 2.29 9.71
CA ASP A 46 -6.28 2.91 8.44
C ASP A 46 -6.69 2.09 7.23
N LEU A 47 -7.22 2.78 6.22
CA LEU A 47 -7.49 2.22 4.90
C LEU A 47 -6.36 2.57 3.93
N LEU A 48 -5.67 1.54 3.45
CA LEU A 48 -4.67 1.66 2.39
C LEU A 48 -5.31 1.34 1.05
N GLU A 49 -5.36 2.34 0.18
CA GLU A 49 -5.88 2.20 -1.17
C GLU A 49 -4.70 2.26 -2.14
N PHE A 50 -4.40 1.14 -2.79
CA PHE A 50 -3.38 1.04 -3.83
C PHE A 50 -4.08 1.05 -5.18
N TYR A 51 -3.63 1.90 -6.08
CA TYR A 51 -4.13 1.95 -7.45
C TYR A 51 -2.97 1.73 -8.41
N GLU A 52 -3.19 0.90 -9.42
CA GLU A 52 -2.27 0.75 -10.55
C GLU A 52 -2.75 1.67 -11.67
N ILE A 53 -1.87 2.56 -12.15
CA ILE A 53 -2.16 3.36 -13.34
C ILE A 53 -1.93 2.44 -14.54
N ARG A 54 -3.01 1.88 -15.07
CA ARG A 54 -2.96 1.04 -16.26
C ARG A 54 -3.22 1.90 -17.50
N GLU A 55 -2.17 2.17 -18.27
CA GLU A 55 -2.28 2.85 -19.56
C GLU A 55 -2.99 1.94 -20.57
N VAL A 56 -4.27 2.21 -20.82
CA VAL A 56 -5.01 1.55 -21.91
C VAL A 56 -4.73 2.28 -23.22
N ALA A 57 -3.92 1.66 -24.08
CA ALA A 57 -3.73 2.12 -25.44
C ALA A 57 -5.08 2.10 -26.18
N ARG A 58 -5.57 3.28 -26.54
CA ARG A 58 -6.82 3.43 -27.29
C ARG A 58 -6.57 2.98 -28.74
N THR A 59 -7.11 1.84 -29.14
CA THR A 59 -7.12 1.45 -30.57
C THR A 59 -8.19 2.28 -31.29
N LEU A 60 -7.78 2.93 -32.39
CA LEU A 60 -8.62 3.70 -33.32
C LEU A 60 -9.30 2.77 -34.33
#